data_AF-A0A9E3C8K0-F1
#
_entry.id   AF-A0A9E3C8K0-F1
#
_cell.length_a   1.000
_cell.length_b   1.000
_cell.length_c   1.000
_cell.angle_alpha   90.00
_cell.angle_beta   90.00
_cell.angle_gamma   90.00
#
_symmetry.space_group_name_H-M   'P 1'
#
loop_
_entity.id
_entity.type
_entity.pdbx_description
1 polymer ?
#
loop_
_entity_poly.entity_id
_entity_poly.type
_entity_poly.pdbx_seq_one_letter_code
_entity_poly.pdbx_strand_id
1 'polypeptide(L)'
;MMKCHIYADGGLIGWAKFVHFDPGMGVSTGPFVPNEDYAKFQPIFRDTTLRYGSVGEARSEAGIESWRKAQAFNLTARTVAGETLEPQGGITIFDYSEELEDDAMEVHLLGLPRETSEKYFQEAIGAYYQYGGNRMNHSEKSEARSKTGGH
;
A
#
# COMPACT_ATOMS: atom_id res chain seq x y z
N MET A 1 12.46 -3.63 6.53
CA MET A 1 11.09 -3.58 7.12
C MET A 1 10.96 -2.30 7.94
N MET A 2 9.85 -1.57 7.78
CA MET A 2 9.65 -0.26 8.40
C MET A 2 8.45 -0.29 9.36
N LYS A 3 8.62 0.18 10.60
CA LYS A 3 7.52 0.36 11.56
C LYS A 3 7.09 1.82 11.58
N CYS A 4 5.78 2.05 11.53
CA CYS A 4 5.19 3.38 11.61
C CYS A 4 4.05 3.43 12.64
N HIS A 5 3.92 4.58 13.28
CA HIS A 5 2.71 4.99 13.98
C HIS A 5 1.70 5.54 12.96
N ILE A 6 0.44 5.13 13.11
CA ILE A 6 -0.66 5.57 12.25
C ILE A 6 -1.53 6.52 13.05
N TYR A 7 -1.85 7.67 12.46
CA TYR A 7 -2.69 8.68 13.07
C TYR A 7 -3.91 8.93 12.20
N ALA A 8 -5.05 9.23 12.84
CA ALA A 8 -6.27 9.72 12.23
C ALA A 8 -6.64 11.06 12.89
N ASP A 9 -6.88 12.10 12.08
CA ASP A 9 -7.15 13.47 12.55
C ASP A 9 -6.14 13.96 13.62
N GLY A 10 -4.88 13.54 13.49
CA GLY A 10 -3.78 13.87 14.40
C GLY A 10 -3.70 13.02 15.68
N GLY A 11 -4.70 12.17 15.97
CA GLY A 11 -4.68 11.22 17.09
C GLY A 11 -4.02 9.89 16.71
N LEU A 12 -3.18 9.33 17.59
CA LEU A 12 -2.55 8.03 17.37
C LEU A 12 -3.61 6.93 17.44
N ILE A 13 -3.74 6.12 16.38
CA ILE A 13 -4.73 5.01 16.33
C ILE A 13 -4.09 3.62 16.31
N GLY A 14 -2.76 3.53 16.26
CA GLY A 14 -2.05 2.25 16.28
C GLY A 14 -0.71 2.31 15.59
N TRP A 15 -0.17 1.15 15.23
CA TRP A 15 1.06 1.05 14.46
C TRP A 15 0.97 -0.03 13.39
N ALA A 16 1.71 0.16 12.30
CA ALA A 16 1.85 -0.82 11.22
C ALA A 16 3.30 -1.21 11.01
N LYS A 17 3.52 -2.46 10.62
CA LYS A 17 4.84 -2.95 10.18
C LYS A 17 4.78 -3.23 8.68
N PHE A 18 5.35 -2.34 7.89
CA PHE A 18 5.42 -2.49 6.44
C PHE A 18 6.45 -3.56 6.06
N VAL A 19 5.93 -4.71 5.65
CA VAL A 19 6.67 -5.92 5.28
C VAL A 19 6.68 -6.16 3.76
N HIS A 20 5.78 -5.50 3.04
CA HIS A 20 5.68 -5.61 1.59
C HIS A 20 5.83 -4.23 0.93
N PHE A 21 6.44 -4.25 -0.25
CA PHE A 21 6.60 -3.08 -1.10
C PHE A 21 6.60 -3.50 -2.56
N ASP A 22 5.76 -2.83 -3.36
CA ASP A 22 5.76 -2.88 -4.81
C ASP A 22 6.47 -1.63 -5.36
N PRO A 23 7.71 -1.76 -5.86
CA PRO A 23 8.45 -0.63 -6.42
C PRO A 23 7.83 -0.02 -7.68
N GLY A 24 7.09 -0.81 -8.47
CA GLY A 24 6.47 -0.33 -9.71
C GLY A 24 5.36 0.68 -9.44
N MET A 25 4.62 0.47 -8.35
CA MET A 25 3.48 1.31 -7.95
C MET A 25 3.78 2.23 -6.77
N GLY A 26 4.95 2.07 -6.12
CA GLY A 26 5.27 2.76 -4.86
C GLY A 26 4.31 2.39 -3.73
N VAL A 27 3.74 1.18 -3.75
CA VAL A 27 2.76 0.75 -2.74
C VAL A 27 3.47 -0.03 -1.65
N SER A 28 3.23 0.32 -0.39
CA SER A 28 3.68 -0.48 0.75
C SER A 28 2.52 -0.94 1.60
N THR A 29 2.56 -2.20 2.05
CA THR A 29 1.51 -2.77 2.90
C THR A 29 2.10 -3.53 4.08
N GLY A 30 1.29 -3.66 5.12
CA GLY A 30 1.62 -4.51 6.25
C GLY A 30 0.58 -4.52 7.35
N PRO A 31 0.71 -5.46 8.30
CA PRO A 31 -0.24 -5.65 9.39
C PRO A 31 -0.35 -4.40 10.25
N PHE A 32 -1.58 -4.11 10.65
CA PHE A 32 -1.95 -3.02 11.54
C PHE A 32 -2.34 -3.54 12.91
N VAL A 33 -1.71 -2.98 13.94
CA VAL A 33 -2.04 -3.23 15.34
C VAL A 33 -2.71 -1.98 15.90
N PRO A 34 -4.04 -1.97 16.02
CA PRO A 34 -4.78 -0.83 16.53
C PRO A 34 -4.54 -0.62 18.03
N ASN A 35 -4.71 0.61 18.49
CA ASN A 35 -4.93 0.90 19.91
C ASN A 35 -6.44 1.11 20.17
N GLU A 36 -6.79 1.50 21.39
CA GLU A 36 -8.18 1.75 21.80
C GLU A 36 -8.87 2.88 21.01
N ASP A 37 -8.12 3.87 20.54
CA ASP A 37 -8.67 5.01 19.78
C ASP A 37 -9.16 4.61 18.39
N TYR A 38 -8.65 3.51 17.83
CA TYR A 38 -9.10 3.00 16.52
C TYR A 38 -10.59 2.66 16.50
N ALA A 39 -11.18 2.26 17.63
CA ALA A 39 -12.59 1.87 17.73
C ALA A 39 -13.56 2.96 17.23
N LYS A 40 -13.15 4.24 17.28
CA LYS A 40 -13.93 5.38 16.77
C LYS A 40 -14.07 5.37 15.25
N PHE A 41 -13.09 4.82 14.54
CA PHE A 41 -12.99 4.82 13.08
C PHE A 41 -13.32 3.47 12.47
N GLN A 42 -13.19 2.41 13.26
CA GLN A 42 -13.33 1.01 12.85
C GLN A 42 -14.61 0.73 12.02
N PRO A 43 -15.82 1.20 12.38
CA PRO A 43 -17.01 0.90 11.58
C PRO A 43 -16.93 1.38 10.13
N ILE A 44 -16.26 2.51 9.88
CA ILE A 44 -16.11 3.07 8.53
C ILE A 44 -15.08 2.29 7.72
N PHE A 45 -13.97 1.86 8.33
CA PHE A 45 -12.97 1.05 7.65
C PHE A 45 -13.48 -0.36 7.34
N ARG A 46 -14.29 -0.95 8.22
CA ARG A 46 -15.00 -2.22 7.97
C ARG A 46 -15.99 -2.11 6.82
N ASP A 47 -16.87 -1.10 6.81
CA ASP A 47 -17.81 -0.89 5.69
C ASP A 47 -17.06 -0.66 4.37
N THR A 48 -15.97 0.11 4.40
CA THR A 48 -15.13 0.34 3.21
C THR A 48 -14.50 -0.96 2.70
N THR A 49 -13.97 -1.78 3.61
CA THR A 49 -13.34 -3.06 3.29
C THR A 49 -14.34 -4.04 2.70
N LEU A 50 -15.51 -4.19 3.33
CA LEU A 50 -16.60 -5.03 2.85
C LEU A 50 -17.01 -4.64 1.42
N ARG A 51 -17.18 -3.34 1.15
CA ARG A 51 -17.60 -2.83 -0.17
C ARG A 51 -16.54 -3.00 -1.25
N TYR A 52 -15.27 -2.79 -0.92
CA TYR A 52 -14.18 -2.87 -1.88
C TYR A 52 -13.71 -4.30 -2.15
N GLY A 53 -13.70 -5.14 -1.12
CA GLY A 53 -13.28 -6.54 -1.21
C GLY A 53 -14.45 -7.48 -1.45
N SER A 54 -15.26 -7.68 -0.42
CA SER A 54 -16.14 -8.85 -0.29
C SER A 54 -17.40 -8.80 -1.13
N VAL A 55 -18.05 -7.63 -1.24
CA VAL A 55 -19.31 -7.50 -2.02
C VAL A 55 -19.12 -6.94 -3.43
N GLY A 56 -17.89 -6.54 -3.80
CA GLY A 56 -17.56 -6.07 -5.16
C GLY A 56 -18.24 -4.74 -5.55
N GLU A 57 -18.60 -3.91 -4.57
CA GLU A 57 -19.35 -2.67 -4.73
C GLU A 57 -18.46 -1.42 -4.81
N ALA A 58 -17.14 -1.58 -4.99
CA ALA A 58 -16.16 -0.47 -5.02
C ALA A 58 -16.55 0.69 -5.96
N ARG A 59 -17.24 0.39 -7.07
CA ARG A 59 -17.67 1.37 -8.08
C ARG A 59 -19.12 1.83 -7.95
N SER A 60 -19.85 1.29 -6.99
CA SER A 60 -21.21 1.76 -6.66
C SER A 60 -21.15 3.12 -5.95
N GLU A 61 -22.27 3.82 -5.92
CA GLU A 61 -22.40 5.06 -5.15
C GLU A 61 -22.08 4.84 -3.66
N ALA A 62 -22.56 3.74 -3.09
CA ALA A 62 -22.30 3.39 -1.69
C ALA A 62 -20.81 3.09 -1.44
N GLY A 63 -20.14 2.39 -2.35
CA GLY A 63 -18.70 2.14 -2.27
C GLY A 63 -17.89 3.42 -2.31
N ILE A 64 -18.19 4.30 -3.29
CA ILE A 64 -17.53 5.60 -3.44
C ILE A 64 -17.73 6.47 -2.20
N GLU A 65 -18.94 6.48 -1.64
CA GLU A 65 -19.25 7.26 -0.43
C GLU A 65 -18.53 6.71 0.81
N SER A 66 -18.49 5.40 1.00
CA SER A 66 -17.72 4.78 2.08
C SER A 66 -16.24 5.14 1.99
N TRP A 67 -15.67 5.06 0.78
CA TRP A 67 -14.28 5.45 0.54
C TRP A 67 -14.01 6.92 0.89
N ARG A 68 -14.90 7.83 0.49
CA ARG A 68 -14.77 9.26 0.83
C ARG A 68 -14.78 9.50 2.34
N LYS A 69 -15.64 8.79 3.08
CA LYS A 69 -15.66 8.88 4.55
C LYS A 69 -14.35 8.40 5.16
N ALA A 70 -13.81 7.28 4.69
CA ALA A 70 -12.52 6.78 5.16
C ALA A 70 -11.38 7.77 4.87
N GLN A 71 -11.37 8.40 3.68
CA GLN A 71 -10.38 9.41 3.30
C GLN A 71 -10.50 10.73 4.10
N ALA A 72 -11.67 11.02 4.67
CA ALA A 72 -11.90 12.23 5.46
C ALA A 72 -11.17 12.24 6.82
N PHE A 73 -10.67 11.10 7.30
CA PHE A 73 -9.96 10.97 8.58
C PHE A 73 -8.50 11.42 8.56
N ASN A 74 -8.03 12.03 7.46
CA ASN A 74 -6.69 12.62 7.32
C ASN A 74 -5.58 11.68 7.84
N LEU A 75 -5.60 10.42 7.39
CA LEU A 75 -4.65 9.43 7.85
C LEU A 75 -3.21 9.87 7.57
N THR A 76 -2.34 9.76 8.57
CA THR A 76 -0.90 10.00 8.42
C THR A 76 -0.10 8.84 9.00
N ALA A 77 1.06 8.56 8.41
CA ALA A 77 2.00 7.57 8.91
C ALA A 77 3.30 8.27 9.30
N ARG A 78 3.82 7.98 10.50
CA ARG A 78 5.11 8.48 10.96
C ARG A 78 6.02 7.33 11.34
N THR A 79 7.27 7.37 10.91
CA THR A 79 8.27 6.38 11.34
C THR A 79 8.50 6.48 12.84
N VAL A 80 9.11 5.45 13.43
CA VAL A 80 9.52 5.48 14.85
C VAL A 80 10.50 6.62 15.17
N ALA A 81 11.22 7.14 14.16
CA ALA A 81 12.10 8.29 14.29
C ALA A 81 11.38 9.65 14.17
N GLY A 82 10.05 9.63 13.92
CA GLY A 82 9.22 10.82 13.84
C GLY A 82 9.09 11.43 12.43
N GLU A 83 9.66 10.81 11.40
CA GLU A 83 9.51 11.27 10.01
C GLU A 83 8.12 10.94 9.49
N THR A 84 7.40 11.95 8.99
CA THR A 84 6.11 11.77 8.31
C THR A 84 6.34 11.22 6.90
N LEU A 85 5.57 10.20 6.53
CA LEU A 85 5.55 9.67 5.18
C LEU A 85 4.48 10.39 4.36
N GLU A 86 4.80 10.70 3.10
CA GLU A 86 3.94 11.48 2.19
C GLU A 86 3.54 10.64 0.96
N PRO A 87 2.71 9.58 1.12
CA PRO A 87 2.22 8.78 0.00
C PRO A 87 1.25 9.61 -0.86
N GLN A 88 1.51 9.70 -2.17
CA GLN A 88 0.77 10.56 -3.10
C GLN A 88 -0.68 10.08 -3.34
N GLY A 89 -0.92 8.78 -3.24
CA GLY A 89 -2.23 8.15 -3.32
C GLY A 89 -2.94 8.04 -1.97
N GLY A 90 -2.34 8.56 -0.90
CA GLY A 90 -2.89 8.53 0.46
C GLY A 90 -2.62 7.24 1.22
N ILE A 91 -3.34 7.11 2.34
CA ILE A 91 -3.27 5.98 3.27
C ILE A 91 -4.67 5.40 3.41
N THR A 92 -4.78 4.08 3.48
CA THR A 92 -6.03 3.41 3.83
C THR A 92 -5.77 2.24 4.77
N ILE A 93 -6.81 1.88 5.54
CA ILE A 93 -6.84 0.70 6.40
C ILE A 93 -7.87 -0.25 5.82
N PHE A 94 -7.46 -1.49 5.55
CA PHE A 94 -8.38 -2.60 5.31
C PHE A 94 -8.57 -3.34 6.62
N ASP A 95 -9.81 -3.41 7.09
CA ASP A 95 -10.19 -4.09 8.33
C ASP A 95 -11.13 -5.25 8.02
N TYR A 96 -10.54 -6.44 7.96
CA TYR A 96 -11.21 -7.73 7.78
C TYR A 96 -11.56 -8.39 9.12
N SER A 97 -11.48 -7.69 10.26
CA SER A 97 -11.68 -8.31 11.59
C SER A 97 -13.10 -8.84 11.86
N GLU A 98 -14.05 -8.59 10.96
CA GLU A 98 -15.36 -9.27 10.97
C GLU A 98 -15.35 -10.62 10.22
N GLU A 99 -14.40 -10.81 9.31
CA GLU A 99 -14.29 -11.96 8.43
C GLU A 99 -13.15 -12.91 8.82
N LEU A 100 -12.09 -12.37 9.44
CA LEU A 100 -10.86 -13.06 9.78
C LEU A 100 -10.53 -12.89 11.27
N GLU A 101 -9.92 -13.93 11.87
CA GLU A 101 -9.54 -13.94 13.29
C GLU A 101 -8.23 -13.18 13.52
N ASP A 102 -7.11 -13.71 13.03
CA ASP A 102 -5.76 -13.20 13.26
C ASP A 102 -5.25 -12.33 12.09
N ASP A 103 -4.46 -11.29 12.41
CA ASP A 103 -3.84 -10.36 11.44
C ASP A 103 -4.82 -9.78 10.40
N ALA A 104 -6.07 -9.64 10.80
CA ALA A 104 -7.19 -9.25 9.95
C ALA A 104 -7.17 -7.78 9.50
N MET A 105 -6.14 -7.00 9.85
CA MET A 105 -6.07 -5.58 9.54
C MET A 105 -4.75 -5.23 8.86
N GLU A 106 -4.83 -4.47 7.79
CA GLU A 106 -3.69 -4.02 7.01
C GLU A 106 -3.73 -2.52 6.75
N VAL A 107 -2.57 -1.88 6.76
CA VAL A 107 -2.42 -0.49 6.30
C VAL A 107 -1.73 -0.48 4.95
N HIS A 108 -2.26 0.32 4.04
CA HIS A 108 -1.70 0.53 2.71
C HIS A 108 -1.23 1.98 2.57
N LEU A 109 0.04 2.17 2.21
CA LEU A 109 0.60 3.43 1.75
C LEU A 109 0.63 3.40 0.23
N LEU A 110 -0.04 4.35 -0.42
CA LEU A 110 -0.22 4.34 -1.87
C LEU A 110 0.66 5.41 -2.51
N GLY A 111 1.60 5.01 -3.38
CA GLY A 111 2.43 5.96 -4.14
C GLY A 111 3.46 6.69 -3.29
N LEU A 112 4.25 5.95 -2.51
CA LEU A 112 5.41 6.50 -1.81
C LEU A 112 6.41 7.12 -2.79
N PRO A 113 6.96 8.30 -2.48
CA PRO A 113 8.00 8.92 -3.28
C PRO A 113 9.23 8.02 -3.43
N ARG A 114 9.94 8.17 -4.54
CA ARG A 114 11.16 7.40 -4.83
C ARG A 114 12.20 7.53 -3.73
N GLU A 115 12.45 8.74 -3.23
CA GLU A 115 13.42 8.99 -2.16
C GLU A 115 13.08 8.22 -0.88
N THR A 116 11.82 8.27 -0.44
CA THR A 116 11.33 7.49 0.69
C THR A 116 11.46 5.99 0.44
N SER A 117 11.15 5.55 -0.78
CA SER A 117 11.22 4.15 -1.18
C SER A 117 12.65 3.61 -1.15
N GLU A 118 13.61 4.34 -1.72
CA GLU A 118 15.03 4.01 -1.72
C GLU A 118 15.65 4.03 -0.33
N LYS A 119 15.08 4.83 0.60
CA LYS A 119 15.50 4.86 2.00
C LYS A 119 15.05 3.61 2.78
N TYR A 120 13.80 3.17 2.59
CA TYR A 120 13.17 2.19 3.47
C TYR A 120 12.99 0.78 2.88
N PHE A 121 13.06 0.63 1.55
CA PHE A 121 12.72 -0.60 0.83
C PHE A 121 13.77 -1.03 -0.21
N GLN A 122 15.05 -0.84 0.12
CA GLN A 122 16.21 -1.14 -0.76
C GLN A 122 16.21 -2.57 -1.31
N GLU A 123 15.92 -3.56 -0.47
CA GLU A 123 15.89 -4.97 -0.86
C GLU A 123 14.82 -5.24 -1.93
N ALA A 124 13.60 -4.72 -1.72
CA ALA A 124 12.49 -4.88 -2.66
C ALA A 124 12.77 -4.17 -4.00
N ILE A 125 13.36 -2.98 -3.96
CA ILE A 125 13.80 -2.23 -5.15
C ILE A 125 14.89 -3.01 -5.90
N GLY A 126 15.89 -3.52 -5.19
CA GLY A 126 16.98 -4.30 -5.78
C GLY A 126 16.45 -5.55 -6.48
N ALA A 127 15.57 -6.31 -5.82
CA ALA A 127 14.92 -7.47 -6.42
C ALA A 127 14.10 -7.08 -7.66
N TYR A 128 13.30 -6.02 -7.60
CA TYR A 128 12.51 -5.56 -8.73
C TYR A 128 13.35 -5.25 -9.97
N TYR A 129 14.48 -4.55 -9.81
CA TYR A 129 15.36 -4.26 -10.95
C TYR A 129 16.15 -5.49 -11.43
N GLN A 130 16.53 -6.39 -10.54
CA GLN A 130 17.21 -7.64 -10.91
C GLN A 130 16.32 -8.54 -11.78
N TYR A 131 15.02 -8.67 -11.45
CA TYR A 131 14.09 -9.50 -12.19
C TYR A 131 13.37 -8.76 -13.33
N GLY A 132 13.14 -7.44 -13.19
CA GLY A 132 12.56 -6.58 -14.22
C GLY A 132 13.52 -6.23 -15.36
N GLY A 133 14.82 -6.08 -15.07
CA GLY A 133 15.86 -5.88 -16.07
C GLY A 133 16.07 -7.08 -16.99
N ASN A 134 15.65 -8.28 -16.58
CA ASN A 134 15.72 -9.48 -17.41
C ASN A 134 14.60 -9.56 -18.46
N ARG A 135 13.52 -8.76 -18.32
CA ARG A 135 12.46 -8.66 -19.34
C ARG A 135 12.77 -7.67 -20.47
N MET A 136 13.63 -6.67 -20.25
CA MET A 136 14.04 -5.73 -21.31
C MET A 136 15.13 -6.28 -22.24
N ASN A 137 15.91 -7.29 -21.83
CA ASN A 137 16.96 -7.87 -22.67
C ASN A 137 16.46 -8.92 -23.69
N HIS A 138 15.18 -9.30 -23.65
CA HIS A 138 14.62 -10.26 -24.60
C HIS A 138 13.95 -9.63 -25.83
N SER A 139 13.61 -8.34 -25.82
CA SER A 139 13.08 -7.65 -27.01
C SER A 139 14.18 -7.20 -27.98
N GLU A 140 15.42 -6.96 -27.50
CA GLU A 140 16.53 -6.56 -28.38
C GLU A 140 17.25 -7.75 -29.06
N LYS A 141 17.06 -8.98 -28.55
CA LYS A 141 17.66 -10.18 -29.16
C LYS A 141 16.84 -10.79 -30.31
N SER A 142 15.58 -10.40 -30.48
CA SER A 142 14.77 -10.85 -31.64
C SER A 142 15.02 -10.02 -32.90
N GLU A 143 15.43 -8.75 -32.79
CA GLU A 143 15.68 -7.91 -33.97
C GLU A 143 17.09 -8.07 -34.56
N ALA A 144 18.07 -8.56 -33.78
CA ALA A 144 19.43 -8.77 -34.28
C ALA A 144 19.60 -10.04 -35.15
N ARG A 145 18.61 -10.96 -35.18
CA ARG A 145 18.65 -12.18 -35.99
C ARG A 145 17.97 -12.06 -37.37
N SER A 146 17.32 -10.95 -37.67
CA SER A 146 16.59 -10.76 -38.94
C SER A 146 17.39 -10.03 -40.04
N LYS A 147 18.63 -9.56 -39.78
CA LYS A 147 19.38 -8.70 -40.73
C LYS A 147 20.65 -9.29 -41.32
N THR A 148 20.86 -10.62 -41.28
CA THR A 148 22.05 -11.25 -41.90
C THR A 148 21.77 -12.52 -42.71
N GLY A 149 20.56 -12.71 -43.23
CA GLY A 149 20.26 -13.86 -44.09
C GLY A 149 19.22 -13.55 -45.17
N GLY A 150 19.68 -13.11 -46.33
CA GLY A 150 18.86 -12.94 -47.52
C GLY A 150 19.74 -12.55 -48.69
N HIS A 151 19.93 -13.51 -49.61
CA HIS A 151 20.75 -13.46 -50.82
C HIS A 151 20.34 -12.36 -51.81
#